data_AF-A0A6P6WMF5-F1
#
_entry.id   AF-A0A6P6WMF5-F1
#
_cell.length_a   1.000
_cell.length_b   1.000
_cell.length_c   1.000
_cell.angle_alpha   90.00
_cell.angle_beta   90.00
_cell.angle_gamma   90.00
#
_symmetry.space_group_name_H-M   'P 1'
#
loop_
_entity.id
_entity.type
_entity.pdbx_description
1 polymer ?
#
loop_
_entity_poly.entity_id
_entity_poly.type
_entity_poly.pdbx_seq_one_letter_code
_entity_poly.pdbx_strand_id
1 'polypeptide(L)'
;MSSESDQRYAMMDEKKRKRMISNRESARRSRMRKQKQLQDLTDEMGSLEVANNGIEGKIDGITEKYMICAAENNVLRARLTELTERLRSLNDVIKNLEMVGDATQLPDPLLKPWQVSCSMQPIPASSGIFQL
;
A
#
# COMPACT_ATOMS: atom_id res chain seq x y z
N MET A 1 54.79 73.23 -26.49
CA MET A 1 55.06 71.78 -26.45
C MET A 1 54.70 71.13 -25.11
N SER A 2 54.89 71.77 -23.94
CA SER A 2 54.58 71.19 -22.62
C SER A 2 53.07 70.94 -22.36
N SER A 3 52.19 71.82 -22.84
CA SER A 3 50.74 71.72 -22.55
C SER A 3 50.05 70.51 -23.18
N GLU A 4 50.58 69.98 -24.29
CA GLU A 4 49.94 68.89 -25.03
C GLU A 4 50.26 67.52 -24.42
N SER A 5 51.46 67.35 -23.85
CA SER A 5 51.84 66.17 -23.09
C SER A 5 51.03 66.04 -21.80
N ASP A 6 50.86 67.13 -21.05
CA ASP A 6 50.12 67.15 -19.79
C ASP A 6 48.65 66.75 -19.99
N GLN A 7 48.05 67.21 -21.09
CA GLN A 7 46.67 66.84 -21.45
C GLN A 7 46.54 65.36 -21.81
N ARG A 8 47.54 64.74 -22.44
CA ARG A 8 47.55 63.28 -22.72
C ARG A 8 47.68 62.47 -21.43
N TYR A 9 48.51 62.90 -20.47
CA TYR A 9 48.62 62.24 -19.17
C TYR A 9 47.31 62.31 -18.37
N ALA A 10 46.66 63.47 -18.32
CA ALA A 10 45.37 63.63 -17.66
C ALA A 10 44.28 62.70 -18.25
N MET A 11 44.24 62.54 -19.59
CA MET A 11 43.32 61.60 -20.24
C MET A 11 43.63 60.13 -19.90
N MET A 12 44.92 59.76 -19.80
CA MET A 12 45.30 58.39 -19.41
C MET A 12 44.91 58.07 -17.97
N ASP A 13 45.10 59.01 -17.04
CA ASP A 13 44.70 58.85 -15.65
C ASP A 13 43.19 58.75 -15.49
N GLU A 14 42.43 59.56 -16.22
CA GLU A 14 40.97 59.46 -16.21
C GLU A 14 40.49 58.11 -16.80
N LYS A 15 41.13 57.61 -17.87
CA LYS A 15 40.86 56.27 -18.42
C LYS A 15 41.23 55.17 -17.42
N LYS A 16 42.33 55.31 -16.67
CA LYS A 16 42.73 54.37 -15.62
C LYS A 16 41.71 54.37 -14.48
N ARG A 17 41.29 55.53 -14.01
CA ARG A 17 40.25 55.71 -12.98
C ARG A 17 38.94 55.04 -13.39
N LYS A 18 38.45 55.31 -14.61
CA LYS A 18 37.24 54.67 -15.16
C LYS A 18 37.38 53.14 -15.23
N ARG A 19 38.54 52.62 -15.65
CA ARG A 19 38.81 51.17 -15.68
C ARG A 19 38.78 50.54 -14.28
N MET A 20 39.36 51.20 -13.28
CA MET A 20 39.34 50.71 -11.90
C MET A 20 37.92 50.62 -11.35
N ILE A 21 37.08 51.64 -11.60
CA ILE A 21 35.67 51.63 -11.17
C ILE A 21 34.88 50.54 -11.89
N SER A 22 35.04 50.44 -13.22
CA SER A 22 34.34 49.43 -14.03
C SER A 22 34.75 48.00 -13.64
N ASN A 23 36.04 47.75 -13.42
CA ASN A 23 36.54 46.44 -12.98
C ASN A 23 36.07 46.11 -11.57
N ARG A 24 36.07 47.09 -10.65
CA ARG A 24 35.51 46.91 -9.31
C ARG A 24 34.05 46.49 -9.36
N GLU A 25 33.25 47.17 -10.18
CA GLU A 25 31.83 46.86 -10.32
C GLU A 25 31.60 45.52 -11.04
N SER A 26 32.41 45.18 -12.05
CA SER A 26 32.32 43.88 -12.72
C SER A 26 32.73 42.72 -11.80
N ALA A 27 33.78 42.88 -10.99
CA ALA A 27 34.19 41.91 -9.98
C ALA A 27 33.11 41.73 -8.91
N ARG A 28 32.50 42.82 -8.43
CA ARG A 28 31.35 42.77 -7.52
C ARG A 28 30.18 42.00 -8.14
N ARG A 29 29.76 42.35 -9.35
CA ARG A 29 28.66 41.65 -10.06
C ARG A 29 28.98 40.18 -10.31
N SER A 30 30.23 39.85 -10.59
CA SER A 30 30.68 38.46 -10.73
C SER A 30 30.52 37.68 -9.42
N ARG A 31 30.99 38.25 -8.30
CA ARG A 31 30.83 37.65 -6.96
C ARG A 31 29.36 37.47 -6.59
N MET A 32 28.53 38.50 -6.80
CA MET A 32 27.08 38.43 -6.53
C MET A 32 26.39 37.33 -7.35
N ARG A 33 26.71 37.20 -8.65
CA ARG A 33 26.15 36.13 -9.49
C ARG A 33 26.54 34.74 -8.98
N LYS A 34 27.81 34.55 -8.62
CA LYS A 34 28.28 33.27 -8.07
C LYS A 34 27.64 32.96 -6.72
N GLN A 35 27.47 33.96 -5.85
CA GLN A 35 26.78 33.79 -4.57
C GLN A 35 25.32 33.40 -4.78
N LYS A 36 24.60 34.05 -5.71
CA LYS A 36 23.23 33.70 -6.05
C LYS A 36 23.13 32.25 -6.55
N GLN A 37 24.00 31.84 -7.47
CA GLN A 37 24.02 30.46 -7.97
C GLN A 37 24.23 29.43 -6.85
N LEU A 38 25.12 29.72 -5.89
CA LEU A 38 25.33 28.83 -4.74
C LEU A 38 24.10 28.75 -3.84
N GLN A 39 23.41 29.87 -3.64
CA GLN A 39 22.15 29.89 -2.88
C GLN A 39 21.08 29.09 -3.60
N ASP A 40 20.86 29.34 -4.89
CA ASP A 40 19.87 28.64 -5.70
C ASP A 40 20.09 27.11 -5.67
N LEU A 41 21.35 26.66 -5.76
CA LEU A 41 21.71 25.23 -5.67
C LEU A 41 21.48 24.65 -4.26
N THR A 42 21.72 25.44 -3.21
CA THR A 42 21.49 25.00 -1.82
C THR A 42 19.99 24.85 -1.54
N ASP A 43 19.19 25.79 -2.04
CA ASP A 43 17.73 25.74 -1.95
C ASP A 43 17.17 24.54 -2.72
N GLU A 44 17.70 24.27 -3.92
CA GLU A 44 17.33 23.09 -4.72
C GLU A 44 17.68 21.79 -4.00
N MET A 45 18.88 21.68 -3.42
CA MET A 45 19.29 20.52 -2.62
C MET A 45 18.34 20.30 -1.44
N GLY A 46 18.00 21.34 -0.69
CA GLY A 46 17.05 21.24 0.43
C GLY A 46 15.64 20.81 -0.04
N SER A 47 15.17 21.34 -1.16
CA SER A 47 13.88 20.92 -1.74
C SER A 47 13.89 19.45 -2.16
N LEU A 48 15.00 18.98 -2.75
CA LEU A 48 15.15 17.59 -3.16
C LEU A 48 15.25 16.64 -1.96
N GLU A 49 15.94 17.03 -0.89
CA GLU A 49 16.00 16.25 0.35
C GLU A 49 14.61 16.08 0.97
N VAL A 50 13.82 17.15 1.05
CA VAL A 50 12.43 17.07 1.55
C VAL A 50 11.58 16.17 0.66
N ALA A 51 11.71 16.29 -0.66
CA ALA A 51 10.98 15.44 -1.60
C ALA A 51 11.37 13.96 -1.46
N ASN A 52 12.67 13.66 -1.34
CA ASN A 52 13.17 12.30 -1.16
C ASN A 52 12.65 11.67 0.14
N ASN A 53 12.75 12.38 1.27
CA ASN A 53 12.22 11.90 2.55
C ASN A 53 10.70 11.66 2.47
N GLY A 54 9.96 12.51 1.75
CA GLY A 54 8.54 12.34 1.51
C GLY A 54 8.20 11.12 0.63
N ILE A 55 9.06 10.78 -0.33
CA ILE A 55 8.91 9.56 -1.15
C ILE A 55 9.23 8.32 -0.31
N GLU A 56 10.30 8.36 0.50
CA GLU A 56 10.69 7.26 1.40
C GLU A 56 9.55 6.92 2.36
N GLY A 57 8.96 7.91 3.04
CA GLY A 57 7.81 7.67 3.92
C GLY A 57 6.58 7.10 3.20
N LYS A 58 6.37 7.43 1.92
CA LYS A 58 5.31 6.79 1.11
C LYS A 58 5.62 5.34 0.79
N ILE A 59 6.89 5.02 0.49
CA ILE A 59 7.34 3.65 0.24
C ILE A 59 7.13 2.81 1.50
N ASP A 60 7.50 3.33 2.67
CA ASP A 60 7.30 2.63 3.94
C ASP A 60 5.82 2.34 4.20
N GLY A 61 4.97 3.35 4.04
CA GLY A 61 3.52 3.18 4.24
C GLY A 61 2.87 2.22 3.23
N ILE A 62 3.37 2.15 1.98
CA ILE A 62 2.91 1.16 1.00
C ILE A 62 3.42 -0.24 1.37
N THR A 63 4.67 -0.35 1.82
CA THR A 63 5.30 -1.61 2.23
C THR A 63 4.55 -2.22 3.41
N GLU A 64 4.21 -1.43 4.43
CA GLU A 64 3.42 -1.90 5.58
C GLU A 64 2.06 -2.47 5.13
N LYS A 65 1.32 -1.72 4.31
CA LYS A 65 0.03 -2.17 3.77
C LYS A 65 0.16 -3.43 2.94
N TYR A 66 1.20 -3.52 2.10
CA TYR A 66 1.48 -4.71 1.31
C TYR A 66 1.71 -5.93 2.21
N MET A 67 2.49 -5.78 3.28
CA MET A 67 2.77 -6.87 4.22
C MET A 67 1.50 -7.37 4.92
N ILE A 68 0.61 -6.45 5.33
CA ILE A 68 -0.70 -6.79 5.91
C ILE A 68 -1.53 -7.59 4.90
N CYS A 69 -1.69 -7.07 3.68
CA CYS A 69 -2.45 -7.75 2.61
C CYS A 69 -1.85 -9.12 2.27
N ALA A 70 -0.52 -9.25 2.25
CA ALA A 70 0.17 -10.51 2.00
C ALA A 70 -0.09 -11.55 3.11
N ALA A 71 -0.09 -11.11 4.38
CA ALA A 71 -0.43 -11.97 5.50
C ALA A 71 -1.88 -12.46 5.43
N GLU A 72 -2.83 -11.56 5.15
CA GLU A 72 -4.25 -11.91 4.96
C GLU A 72 -4.43 -12.89 3.79
N ASN A 73 -3.72 -12.66 2.67
CA ASN A 73 -3.76 -13.56 1.52
C ASN A 73 -3.27 -14.97 1.87
N ASN A 74 -2.20 -15.08 2.67
CA ASN A 74 -1.70 -16.37 3.15
C ASN A 74 -2.71 -17.09 4.04
N VAL A 75 -3.40 -16.37 4.93
CA VAL A 75 -4.48 -16.94 5.75
C VAL A 75 -5.61 -17.47 4.85
N LEU A 76 -6.05 -16.70 3.87
CA LEU A 76 -7.11 -17.11 2.95
C LEU A 76 -6.71 -18.34 2.14
N ARG A 77 -5.46 -18.41 1.66
CA ARG A 77 -4.92 -19.59 0.96
C ARG A 77 -4.92 -20.82 1.87
N ALA A 78 -4.49 -20.70 3.13
CA ALA A 78 -4.52 -21.79 4.09
C ALA A 78 -5.95 -22.30 4.34
N ARG A 79 -6.92 -21.38 4.49
CA ARG A 79 -8.34 -21.73 4.64
C ARG A 79 -8.91 -22.43 3.40
N LEU A 80 -8.55 -21.96 2.21
CA LEU A 80 -8.94 -22.62 0.96
C LEU A 80 -8.40 -24.05 0.90
N THR A 81 -7.12 -24.26 1.24
CA THR A 81 -6.53 -25.60 1.26
C THR A 81 -7.21 -26.51 2.28
N GLU A 82 -7.49 -26.01 3.49
CA GLU A 82 -8.20 -26.75 4.53
C GLU A 82 -9.59 -27.18 4.07
N LEU A 83 -10.36 -26.26 3.50
CA LEU A 83 -11.73 -26.55 3.04
C LEU A 83 -11.73 -27.50 1.84
N THR A 84 -10.77 -27.36 0.93
CA THR A 84 -10.60 -28.27 -0.22
C THR A 84 -10.29 -29.69 0.24
N GLU A 85 -9.42 -29.85 1.24
CA GLU A 85 -9.08 -31.15 1.80
C GLU A 85 -10.29 -31.80 2.51
N ARG A 86 -11.03 -31.02 3.31
CA ARG A 86 -12.26 -31.48 3.96
C ARG A 86 -13.29 -31.94 2.94
N LEU A 87 -13.49 -31.18 1.86
CA LEU A 87 -14.41 -31.54 0.79
C LEU A 87 -14.00 -32.83 0.10
N ARG A 88 -12.71 -32.99 -0.20
CA ARG A 88 -12.17 -34.21 -0.81
C ARG A 88 -12.40 -35.42 0.11
N SER A 89 -12.07 -35.29 1.40
CA SER A 89 -12.29 -36.34 2.39
C SER A 89 -13.76 -36.75 2.49
N LEU A 90 -14.70 -35.80 2.52
CA LEU A 90 -16.13 -36.11 2.52
C LEU A 90 -16.56 -36.84 1.25
N ASN A 91 -16.08 -36.40 0.10
CA ASN A 91 -16.38 -37.03 -1.19
C ASN A 91 -15.82 -38.46 -1.27
N ASP A 92 -14.63 -38.70 -0.70
CA ASP A 92 -14.04 -40.04 -0.63
C ASP A 92 -14.82 -40.96 0.32
N VAL A 93 -15.30 -40.45 1.46
CA VAL A 93 -16.19 -41.20 2.37
C VAL A 93 -17.50 -41.60 1.67
N ILE A 94 -18.12 -40.67 0.93
CA ILE A 94 -19.36 -40.95 0.18
C ILE A 94 -19.11 -42.05 -0.87
N LYS A 95 -18.06 -41.92 -1.68
CA LYS A 95 -17.68 -42.95 -2.66
C LYS A 95 -17.44 -44.31 -2.01
N ASN A 96 -16.76 -44.35 -0.87
CA ASN A 96 -16.52 -45.59 -0.15
C ASN A 96 -17.82 -46.22 0.39
N LEU A 97 -18.79 -45.41 0.84
CA LEU A 97 -20.11 -45.92 1.23
C LEU A 97 -20.90 -46.47 0.03
N GLU A 98 -20.86 -45.78 -1.12
CA GLU A 98 -21.50 -46.26 -2.36
C GLU A 98 -20.88 -47.59 -2.83
N MET A 99 -19.56 -47.76 -2.69
CA MET A 99 -18.84 -49.00 -3.00
C MET A 99 -19.16 -50.16 -2.02
N VAL A 100 -19.53 -49.86 -0.77
CA VAL A 100 -19.99 -50.85 0.23
C VAL A 100 -21.49 -51.16 0.07
N GLY A 101 -22.26 -50.21 -0.47
CA GLY A 101 -23.70 -50.32 -0.73
C GLY A 101 -24.08 -51.36 -1.79
N ASP A 102 -23.14 -51.76 -2.66
CA ASP A 102 -23.37 -52.84 -3.64
C ASP A 102 -23.16 -54.25 -3.03
N ALA A 103 -22.54 -54.33 -1.84
CA ALA A 103 -22.31 -55.58 -1.10
C ALA A 103 -23.28 -55.82 0.06
N THR A 104 -24.07 -54.82 0.44
CA THR A 104 -25.08 -54.97 1.50
C THR A 104 -26.34 -54.21 1.12
N GLN A 105 -27.41 -54.95 0.80
CA GLN A 105 -28.78 -54.43 0.86
C GLN A 105 -29.09 -54.05 2.31
N LEU A 106 -28.65 -52.86 2.72
CA LEU A 106 -29.00 -52.29 4.01
C LEU A 106 -30.43 -51.76 3.88
N PRO A 107 -31.36 -52.10 4.78
CA PRO A 107 -32.69 -51.52 4.76
C PRO A 107 -32.58 -50.00 4.84
N ASP A 108 -33.56 -49.32 4.26
CA ASP A 108 -33.71 -47.87 4.12
C ASP A 108 -34.34 -47.23 5.39
N PRO A 109 -33.58 -46.97 6.48
CA PRO A 109 -33.98 -45.91 7.40
C PRO A 109 -32.89 -44.88 7.70
N LEU A 110 -31.69 -44.98 7.11
CA LEU A 110 -30.61 -44.00 7.34
C LEU A 110 -30.53 -42.90 6.26
N LEU A 111 -31.22 -43.05 5.14
CA LEU A 111 -31.25 -42.05 4.05
C LEU A 111 -32.25 -40.91 4.29
N LYS A 112 -33.04 -40.95 5.38
CA LYS A 112 -34.03 -39.91 5.72
C LYS A 112 -34.04 -39.57 7.23
N PRO A 113 -32.97 -38.94 7.75
CA PRO A 113 -32.86 -38.64 9.19
C PRO A 113 -33.95 -37.70 9.75
N TRP A 114 -34.68 -36.99 8.87
CA TRP A 114 -35.78 -36.10 9.24
C TRP A 114 -37.18 -36.74 9.14
N GLN A 115 -37.30 -38.00 8.72
CA GLN A 115 -38.59 -38.67 8.69
C GLN A 115 -38.91 -39.24 10.08
N VAL A 116 -39.25 -38.33 11.00
CA VAL A 116 -39.81 -38.67 12.30
C VAL A 116 -41.18 -39.30 12.06
N SER A 117 -41.26 -40.63 12.13
CA SER A 117 -42.53 -41.37 12.21
C SER A 117 -43.21 -41.10 13.56
N CYS A 118 -43.58 -39.85 13.82
CA CYS A 118 -44.55 -39.53 14.86
C CYS A 118 -45.90 -40.02 14.36
N SER A 119 -46.24 -41.27 14.69
CA SER A 119 -47.64 -41.67 14.80
C SER A 119 -48.24 -40.84 15.93
N MET A 120 -48.76 -39.66 15.58
CA MET A 120 -49.62 -38.89 16.46
C MET A 120 -50.90 -39.69 16.60
N GLN A 121 -50.92 -40.62 17.55
CA GLN A 121 -52.18 -41.24 17.96
C GLN A 121 -53.01 -40.14 18.64
N PRO A 122 -54.25 -39.90 18.19
CA PRO A 122 -55.09 -38.90 18.83
C PRO A 122 -55.34 -39.32 20.28
N ILE A 123 -55.09 -38.40 21.21
CA ILE A 123 -55.42 -38.57 22.63
C ILE A 123 -56.95 -38.74 22.70
N PRO A 124 -57.48 -39.89 23.17
CA PRO A 124 -58.92 -40.02 23.34
C PRO A 124 -59.37 -39.04 24.42
N ALA A 125 -60.35 -38.18 24.09
CA ALA A 125 -60.98 -37.32 25.05
C ALA A 125 -61.61 -38.20 26.15
N SER A 126 -61.08 -38.10 27.37
CA SER A 126 -61.69 -38.67 28.56
C SER A 126 -63.02 -37.94 28.79
N SER A 127 -64.12 -38.63 28.51
CA SER A 127 -65.46 -38.19 28.84
C SER A 127 -65.88 -38.88 30.15
N GLY A 128 -66.21 -38.07 31.16
CA GLY A 128 -66.51 -38.49 32.52
C GLY A 128 -65.39 -38.03 33.46
N ILE A 129 -65.62 -37.11 34.40
CA ILE A 129 -66.60 -37.19 35.48
C ILE A 129 -66.90 -35.75 35.90
N PHE A 130 -68.16 -35.32 35.87
CA PHE A 130 -68.77 -34.50 36.92
C PHE A 130 -70.29 -34.68 36.82
N GLN A 131 -70.82 -35.52 37.71
CA GLN A 131 -72.23 -35.55 38.07
C GLN A 131 -72.29 -35.32 39.58
N LEU A 132 -73.09 -34.31 39.95
CA LEU A 132 -73.38 -33.74 41.28
C LEU A 132 -72.40 -32.68 41.78
#